data_AF-A0A0F3RK80-F1
#
_entry.id   AF-A0A0F3RK80-F1
#
_cell.length_a   1.000
_cell.length_b   1.000
_cell.length_c   1.000
_cell.angle_alpha   90.00
_cell.angle_beta   90.00
_cell.angle_gamma   90.00
#
_symmetry.space_group_name_H-M   'P 1'
#
loop_
_entity.id
_entity.type
_entity.pdbx_description
1 polymer ?
#
loop_
_entity_poly.entity_id
_entity_poly.type
_entity_poly.pdbx_seq_one_letter_code
_entity_poly.pdbx_strand_id
1 'polypeptide(L)'
;MNVLKSILQPCYAVILAFVVLSSPSICTANNNVNFNASKGGIDTSQFYIKFSTGIVTNYDTLEAGIGYRLNRHRMDVRLGFICHHNCRDNFIQGNYYYNIIEGNKASIFVAGGLVSAFNSDSDTGIDLGVVTAINLSRDTYLDIECSTIANYRPLPIHIRFGWRVHI
;
A
#
# COMPACT_ATOMS: atom_id res chain seq x y z
N MET A 1 -18.91 -12.72 7.98
CA MET A 1 -17.46 -12.82 7.62
C MET A 1 -17.20 -13.14 6.13
N ASN A 2 -18.20 -13.09 5.22
CA ASN A 2 -18.00 -13.37 3.79
C ASN A 2 -17.80 -12.12 2.91
N VAL A 3 -18.43 -11.00 3.25
CA VAL A 3 -18.43 -9.79 2.40
C VAL A 3 -17.03 -9.16 2.31
N LEU A 4 -16.37 -8.94 3.45
CA LEU A 4 -15.01 -8.36 3.48
C LEU A 4 -14.00 -9.25 2.73
N LYS A 5 -14.10 -10.57 2.92
CA LYS A 5 -13.27 -11.56 2.21
C LYS A 5 -13.49 -11.47 0.69
N SER A 6 -14.75 -11.35 0.25
CA SER A 6 -15.09 -11.22 -1.17
C SER A 6 -14.56 -9.92 -1.78
N ILE A 7 -14.62 -8.80 -1.04
CA ILE A 7 -14.12 -7.50 -1.50
C ILE A 7 -12.59 -7.51 -1.63
N LEU A 8 -11.90 -8.10 -0.66
CA LEU A 8 -10.43 -8.14 -0.63
C LEU A 8 -9.82 -9.29 -1.43
N GLN A 9 -10.60 -10.29 -1.84
CA GLN A 9 -10.11 -11.44 -2.61
C GLN A 9 -9.30 -11.06 -3.87
N PRO A 10 -9.76 -10.13 -4.74
CA PRO A 10 -8.95 -9.71 -5.89
C PRO A 10 -7.64 -9.05 -5.45
N CYS A 11 -7.68 -8.18 -4.43
CA CYS A 11 -6.49 -7.50 -3.92
C CYS A 11 -5.49 -8.50 -3.32
N TYR A 12 -5.97 -9.48 -2.56
CA TYR A 12 -5.15 -10.52 -1.98
C TYR A 12 -4.48 -11.38 -3.06
N ALA A 13 -5.20 -11.75 -4.12
CA ALA A 13 -4.63 -12.54 -5.21
C ALA A 13 -3.50 -11.78 -5.94
N VAL A 14 -3.69 -10.48 -6.20
CA VAL A 14 -2.68 -9.62 -6.81
C VAL A 14 -1.43 -9.55 -5.93
N ILE A 15 -1.59 -9.23 -4.64
CA ILE A 15 -0.46 -9.12 -3.72
C ILE A 15 0.25 -10.46 -3.56
N LEU A 16 -0.48 -11.56 -3.47
CA LEU A 16 0.12 -12.89 -3.36
C LEU A 16 0.97 -13.22 -4.59
N ALA A 17 0.48 -12.94 -5.80
CA ALA A 17 1.25 -13.13 -7.03
C ALA A 17 2.54 -12.29 -7.02
N PHE A 18 2.45 -11.02 -6.62
CA PHE A 18 3.62 -10.14 -6.49
C PHE A 18 4.62 -10.65 -5.46
N VAL A 19 4.18 -11.09 -4.29
CA VAL A 19 5.05 -11.64 -3.25
C VAL A 19 5.78 -12.89 -3.74
N VAL A 20 5.07 -13.80 -4.41
CA VAL A 20 5.66 -15.02 -4.99
C VAL A 20 6.73 -14.68 -6.03
N LEU A 21 6.49 -13.68 -6.88
CA LEU A 21 7.42 -13.29 -7.95
C LEU A 21 8.63 -12.47 -7.44
N SER A 22 8.41 -11.56 -6.49
CA SER A 22 9.42 -10.58 -6.07
C SER A 22 10.21 -11.00 -4.83
N SER A 23 9.68 -11.93 -4.03
CA SER A 23 10.27 -12.32 -2.74
C SER A 23 10.16 -13.83 -2.52
N PRO A 24 10.93 -14.66 -3.26
CA PRO A 24 10.98 -16.10 -3.02
C PRO A 24 11.31 -16.44 -1.56
N SER A 25 11.98 -15.55 -0.82
CA SER A 25 12.32 -15.72 0.60
C SER A 25 11.13 -15.67 1.56
N ILE A 26 9.96 -15.12 1.19
CA ILE A 26 8.74 -15.24 2.02
C ILE A 26 8.15 -16.66 1.88
N CYS A 27 8.26 -17.24 0.67
CA CYS A 27 7.76 -18.57 0.36
C CYS A 27 8.71 -19.69 0.80
N THR A 28 10.01 -19.37 0.96
CA THR A 28 11.05 -20.37 1.17
C THR A 28 11.62 -20.25 2.58
N ALA A 29 10.88 -20.77 3.55
CA ALA A 29 11.43 -21.06 4.88
C ALA A 29 12.36 -22.29 4.83
N ASN A 30 13.38 -22.33 3.94
CA ASN A 30 14.47 -23.32 4.08
C ASN A 30 15.73 -23.12 3.23
N ASN A 31 15.72 -22.40 2.11
CA ASN A 31 16.90 -22.45 1.23
C ASN A 31 17.80 -21.23 1.39
N ASN A 32 18.99 -21.56 1.88
CA ASN A 32 20.23 -20.82 2.10
C ASN A 32 20.73 -20.04 0.86
N VAL A 33 19.87 -19.22 0.24
CA VAL A 33 20.30 -18.27 -0.79
C VAL A 33 20.78 -17.04 -0.06
N ASN A 34 22.10 -16.94 0.06
CA ASN A 34 22.83 -15.85 0.68
C ASN A 34 22.72 -14.58 -0.19
N PHE A 35 21.50 -14.05 -0.33
CA PHE A 35 21.25 -12.73 -0.91
C PHE A 35 21.65 -11.72 0.15
N ASN A 36 22.86 -11.15 -0.01
CA ASN A 36 23.46 -10.07 0.78
C ASN A 36 22.42 -9.35 1.61
N ALA A 37 22.24 -9.82 2.84
CA ALA A 37 21.52 -9.06 3.83
C ALA A 37 22.35 -7.80 4.02
N SER A 38 21.87 -6.66 3.51
CA SER A 38 22.32 -5.40 4.07
C SER A 38 22.04 -5.57 5.57
N LYS A 39 23.10 -5.63 6.38
CA LYS A 39 23.03 -5.60 7.85
C LYS A 39 22.56 -4.21 8.30
N GLY A 40 21.50 -3.70 7.69
CA GLY A 40 20.81 -2.50 8.15
C GLY A 40 19.98 -2.92 9.35
N GLY A 41 20.29 -2.36 10.52
CA GLY A 41 19.59 -2.67 11.76
C GLY A 41 18.08 -2.46 11.66
N ILE A 42 17.34 -2.93 12.66
CA ILE A 42 15.89 -2.71 12.73
C ILE A 42 15.65 -1.20 12.71
N ASP A 43 14.85 -0.74 11.75
CA ASP A 43 14.36 0.63 11.69
C ASP A 43 13.52 0.92 12.95
N THR A 44 13.96 1.90 13.74
CA THR A 44 13.29 2.34 14.96
C THR A 44 12.53 3.65 14.76
N SER A 45 12.62 4.26 13.59
CA SER A 45 11.94 5.51 13.32
C SER A 45 10.44 5.28 13.23
N GLN A 46 9.70 6.18 13.87
CA GLN A 46 8.26 6.08 13.89
C GLN A 46 7.65 6.86 12.73
N PHE A 47 8.31 7.89 12.22
CA PHE A 47 7.79 8.74 11.16
C PHE A 47 8.37 8.36 9.80
N TYR A 48 7.56 8.50 8.76
CA TYR A 48 7.99 8.26 7.39
C TYR A 48 7.33 9.22 6.40
N ILE A 49 7.99 9.43 5.28
CA ILE A 49 7.41 10.04 4.08
C ILE A 49 7.18 8.93 3.05
N LYS A 50 6.08 9.01 2.32
CA LYS A 50 5.74 8.09 1.24
C LYS A 50 5.35 8.85 -0.01
N PHE A 51 5.93 8.45 -1.14
CA PHE A 51 5.54 8.88 -2.47
C PHE A 51 4.98 7.67 -3.21
N SER A 52 3.79 7.77 -3.77
CA SER A 52 3.23 6.68 -4.57
C SER A 52 2.74 7.17 -5.93
N THR A 53 2.84 6.28 -6.90
CA THR A 53 2.08 6.35 -8.14
C THR A 53 1.09 5.21 -8.17
N GLY A 54 -0.08 5.42 -8.77
CA GLY A 54 -1.11 4.40 -8.86
C GLY A 54 -1.79 4.42 -10.21
N ILE A 55 -2.29 3.26 -10.60
CA ILE A 55 -3.03 3.07 -11.85
C ILE A 55 -4.36 2.43 -11.49
N VAL A 56 -5.42 3.01 -12.03
CA VAL A 56 -6.78 2.48 -12.07
C VAL A 56 -7.17 2.39 -13.54
N THR A 57 -8.10 1.51 -13.87
CA THR A 57 -8.51 1.21 -15.26
C THR A 57 -8.62 2.41 -16.20
N ASN A 58 -8.97 3.61 -15.71
CA ASN A 58 -9.15 4.80 -16.52
C ASN A 58 -8.36 6.05 -16.07
N TYR A 59 -7.58 5.99 -14.98
CA TYR A 59 -6.84 7.14 -14.48
C TYR A 59 -5.59 6.75 -13.71
N ASP A 60 -4.63 7.68 -13.73
CA ASP A 60 -3.39 7.58 -12.98
C ASP A 60 -3.47 8.47 -11.73
N THR A 61 -2.76 8.08 -10.68
CA THR A 61 -2.66 8.85 -9.45
C THR A 61 -1.21 9.12 -9.08
N LEU A 62 -0.90 10.32 -8.63
CA LEU A 62 0.37 10.65 -7.99
C LEU A 62 0.08 11.19 -6.59
N GLU A 63 0.65 10.58 -5.56
CA GLU A 63 0.37 10.90 -4.17
C GLU A 63 1.66 11.05 -3.36
N ALA A 64 1.62 11.95 -2.39
CA ALA A 64 2.67 12.12 -1.40
C ALA A 64 2.01 12.24 -0.02
N GLY A 65 2.63 11.63 0.98
CA GLY A 65 2.08 11.61 2.32
C GLY A 65 3.11 11.43 3.40
N ILE A 66 2.65 11.66 4.62
CA ILE A 66 3.39 11.43 5.84
C ILE A 66 2.68 10.37 6.66
N GLY A 67 3.46 9.54 7.34
CA GLY A 67 2.91 8.49 8.16
C GLY A 67 3.68 8.26 9.43
N TYR A 68 3.02 7.49 10.28
CA TYR A 68 3.48 7.08 11.59
C TYR A 68 3.36 5.56 11.71
N ARG A 69 4.37 4.94 12.30
CA ARG A 69 4.44 3.50 12.60
C ARG A 69 4.64 3.32 14.10
N LEU A 70 3.83 2.44 14.67
CA LEU A 70 4.01 1.93 16.02
C LEU A 70 3.76 0.44 16.03
N ASN A 71 4.81 -0.34 16.28
CA ASN A 71 4.77 -1.80 16.27
C ASN A 71 4.22 -2.35 14.93
N ARG A 72 3.12 -3.11 14.98
CA ARG A 72 2.40 -3.67 13.82
C ARG A 72 1.41 -2.70 13.19
N HIS A 73 1.24 -1.51 13.76
CA HIS A 73 0.26 -0.53 13.33
C HIS A 73 0.95 0.59 12.55
N ARG A 74 0.33 1.04 11.47
CA ARG A 74 0.76 2.25 10.76
C ARG A 74 -0.44 3.08 10.38
N MET A 75 -0.24 4.38 10.29
CA MET A 75 -1.23 5.32 9.80
C MET A 75 -0.52 6.31 8.89
N ASP A 76 -1.14 6.69 7.78
CA ASP A 76 -0.67 7.82 6.98
C ASP A 76 -1.81 8.70 6.48
N VAL A 77 -1.43 9.93 6.18
CA VAL A 77 -2.26 10.89 5.46
C VAL A 77 -1.53 11.25 4.18
N ARG A 78 -2.24 11.15 3.06
CA ARG A 78 -1.73 11.39 1.71
C ARG A 78 -2.56 12.45 1.03
N LEU A 79 -1.88 13.32 0.29
CA LEU A 79 -2.48 14.20 -0.69
C LEU A 79 -2.08 13.69 -2.07
N GLY A 80 -3.03 13.63 -2.99
CA GLY A 80 -2.76 13.16 -4.34
C GLY A 80 -3.53 13.88 -5.42
N PHE A 81 -3.02 13.68 -6.63
CA PHE A 81 -3.60 14.12 -7.88
C PHE A 81 -4.16 12.90 -8.60
N ILE A 82 -5.37 13.03 -9.14
CA ILE A 82 -5.96 12.09 -10.09
C ILE A 82 -5.86 12.72 -11.48
N CYS A 83 -5.22 11.99 -12.38
CA CYS A 83 -5.07 12.37 -13.78
C CYS A 83 -5.92 11.44 -14.63
N HIS A 84 -7.03 11.96 -15.14
CA HIS A 84 -7.81 11.33 -16.21
C HIS A 84 -7.68 12.18 -17.47
N HIS A 85 -7.78 11.59 -18.67
CA HIS A 85 -7.57 12.24 -19.98
C HIS A 85 -7.91 13.74 -20.07
N ASN A 86 -9.06 14.18 -19.53
CA ASN A 86 -9.51 15.57 -19.56
C ASN A 86 -9.82 16.19 -18.17
N CYS A 87 -9.60 15.46 -17.07
CA CYS A 87 -9.93 15.92 -15.72
C CYS A 87 -8.74 15.77 -14.79
N ARG A 88 -8.49 16.79 -13.97
CA ARG A 88 -7.49 16.77 -12.91
C ARG A 88 -8.19 17.06 -11.60
N ASP A 89 -8.28 16.04 -10.76
CA ASP A 89 -8.88 16.17 -9.44
C ASP A 89 -7.80 16.01 -8.37
N ASN A 90 -8.04 16.62 -7.21
CA ASN A 90 -7.19 16.45 -6.05
C ASN A 90 -7.94 15.59 -5.03
N PHE A 91 -7.22 14.80 -4.26
CA PHE A 91 -7.83 14.04 -3.16
C PHE A 91 -6.95 14.05 -1.92
N ILE A 92 -7.60 13.92 -0.77
CA ILE A 92 -6.95 13.59 0.49
C ILE A 92 -7.35 12.17 0.89
N GLN A 93 -6.40 11.44 1.44
CA GLN A 93 -6.65 10.09 1.93
C GLN A 93 -6.02 9.89 3.30
N GLY A 94 -6.78 9.32 4.23
CA GLY A 94 -6.28 8.85 5.52
C GLY A 94 -6.35 7.33 5.56
N ASN A 95 -5.23 6.66 5.77
CA ASN A 95 -5.15 5.21 5.78
C ASN A 95 -4.59 4.68 7.09
N TYR A 96 -5.08 3.51 7.48
CA TYR A 96 -4.57 2.71 8.56
C TYR A 96 -4.16 1.33 8.05
N TYR A 97 -3.01 0.86 8.52
CA TYR A 97 -2.41 -0.40 8.13
C TYR A 97 -2.18 -1.27 9.36
N TYR A 98 -2.47 -2.55 9.20
CA TYR A 98 -2.14 -3.56 10.19
C TYR A 98 -1.26 -4.64 9.56
N ASN A 99 -0.09 -4.85 10.15
CA ASN A 99 0.87 -5.86 9.71
C ASN A 99 0.40 -7.26 10.10
N ILE A 100 0.12 -8.10 9.11
CA ILE A 100 -0.28 -9.50 9.31
C ILE A 100 0.96 -10.37 9.40
N ILE A 101 1.92 -10.16 8.50
CA ILE A 101 3.14 -10.96 8.39
C ILE A 101 4.32 -10.01 8.35
N GLU A 102 5.13 -10.05 9.40
CA GLU A 102 6.39 -9.31 9.47
C GLU A 102 7.54 -10.24 9.07
N GLY A 103 8.02 -10.09 7.84
CA GLY A 103 9.17 -10.82 7.34
C GLY A 103 10.43 -9.95 7.32
N ASN A 104 11.59 -10.61 7.36
CA ASN A 104 12.89 -9.93 7.44
C ASN A 104 13.24 -9.13 6.16
N LYS A 105 12.64 -9.47 5.02
CA LYS A 105 12.85 -8.81 3.72
C LYS A 105 11.59 -8.20 3.13
N ALA A 106 10.43 -8.77 3.43
CA ALA A 106 9.16 -8.22 2.99
C ALA A 106 8.06 -8.57 4.00
N SER A 107 7.05 -7.71 4.07
CA SER A 107 5.95 -7.79 5.03
C SER A 107 4.61 -7.59 4.34
N ILE A 108 3.54 -8.19 4.86
CA ILE A 108 2.18 -8.10 4.29
C ILE A 108 1.25 -7.40 5.29
N PHE A 109 0.50 -6.41 4.80
CA PHE A 109 -0.41 -5.58 5.56
C PHE A 109 -1.81 -5.66 4.98
N VAL A 110 -2.81 -5.47 5.85
CA VAL A 110 -4.14 -5.02 5.42
C VAL A 110 -4.26 -3.53 5.61
N ALA A 111 -4.95 -2.88 4.69
CA ALA A 111 -5.18 -1.45 4.65
C ALA A 111 -6.68 -1.17 4.75
N GLY A 112 -7.02 -0.12 5.48
CA GLY A 112 -8.35 0.47 5.48
C GLY A 112 -8.27 1.97 5.70
N GLY A 113 -9.09 2.74 5.00
CA GLY A 113 -8.99 4.19 5.01
C GLY A 113 -10.21 4.89 4.44
N LEU A 114 -10.11 6.21 4.43
CA LEU A 114 -11.08 7.11 3.82
C LEU A 114 -10.37 7.97 2.79
N VAL A 115 -10.95 8.07 1.60
CA VAL A 115 -10.50 8.95 0.52
C VAL A 115 -11.58 9.99 0.25
N SER A 116 -11.22 11.24 0.08
CA SER A 116 -12.14 12.31 -0.28
C SER A 116 -11.57 13.12 -1.44
N ALA A 117 -12.33 13.24 -2.51
CA ALA A 117 -11.96 14.03 -3.68
C ALA A 117 -12.47 15.48 -3.53
N PHE A 118 -11.62 16.45 -3.86
CA PHE A 118 -11.93 17.87 -3.88
C PHE A 118 -12.49 18.26 -5.27
N ASN A 119 -13.72 17.82 -5.57
CA ASN A 119 -14.48 18.23 -6.74
C ASN A 119 -15.79 18.94 -6.31
N SER A 120 -16.52 19.55 -7.25
CA SER A 120 -17.81 20.22 -6.99
C SER A 120 -18.85 19.28 -6.38
N ASP A 121 -18.76 17.98 -6.69
CA ASP A 121 -19.53 16.90 -6.08
C ASP A 121 -18.59 16.05 -5.21
N SER A 122 -18.19 16.57 -4.05
CA SER A 122 -17.20 15.94 -3.18
C SER A 122 -17.75 14.63 -2.58
N ASP A 123 -17.30 13.50 -3.11
CA ASP A 123 -17.64 12.17 -2.57
C ASP A 123 -16.53 11.65 -1.64
N THR A 124 -16.97 10.95 -0.58
CA THR A 124 -16.07 10.22 0.32
C THR A 124 -16.16 8.72 0.04
N GLY A 125 -15.02 8.11 -0.28
CA GLY A 125 -14.85 6.69 -0.50
C GLY A 125 -14.28 5.97 0.72
N ILE A 126 -14.69 4.72 0.93
CA ILE A 126 -14.08 3.81 1.91
C ILE A 126 -13.04 2.95 1.18
N ASP A 127 -11.75 3.22 1.41
CA ASP A 127 -10.66 2.45 0.81
C ASP A 127 -10.36 1.19 1.64
N LEU A 128 -10.26 0.04 0.99
CA LEU A 128 -9.89 -1.23 1.60
C LEU A 128 -8.90 -1.96 0.71
N GLY A 129 -7.82 -2.49 1.29
CA GLY A 129 -6.78 -3.11 0.48
C GLY A 129 -5.84 -4.04 1.21
N VAL A 130 -4.90 -4.58 0.44
CA VAL A 130 -3.79 -5.40 0.89
C VAL A 130 -2.51 -4.78 0.34
N VAL A 131 -1.46 -4.76 1.17
CA VAL A 131 -0.17 -4.17 0.82
C VAL A 131 0.94 -5.17 1.08
N THR A 132 1.94 -5.20 0.21
CA THR A 132 3.23 -5.78 0.52
C THR A 132 4.28 -4.67 0.58
N ALA A 133 5.16 -4.71 1.58
CA ALA A 133 6.32 -3.83 1.66
C ALA A 133 7.59 -4.66 1.53
N ILE A 134 8.50 -4.25 0.66
CA ILE A 134 9.80 -4.86 0.42
C ILE A 134 10.87 -3.92 0.99
N ASN A 135 11.75 -4.45 1.82
CA ASN A 135 12.85 -3.70 2.42
C ASN A 135 13.93 -3.52 1.36
N LEU A 136 14.17 -2.27 0.94
CA LEU A 136 15.25 -1.94 0.00
C LEU A 136 16.55 -1.63 0.74
N SER A 137 16.44 -0.92 1.86
CA SER A 137 17.54 -0.61 2.77
C SER A 137 17.01 -0.59 4.22
N ARG A 138 17.81 -0.08 5.16
CA ARG A 138 17.42 0.08 6.56
C ARG A 138 16.13 0.90 6.70
N ASP A 139 16.12 2.08 6.07
CA ASP A 139 15.06 3.08 6.26
C ASP A 139 14.20 3.24 4.99
N THR A 140 14.49 2.48 3.93
CA THR A 140 13.80 2.59 2.63
C THR A 140 13.03 1.33 2.30
N TYR A 141 11.77 1.51 1.90
CA TYR A 141 10.85 0.44 1.55
C TYR A 141 10.15 0.72 0.21
N LEU A 142 9.94 -0.34 -0.55
CA LEU A 142 9.02 -0.36 -1.69
C LEU A 142 7.69 -0.98 -1.27
N ASP A 143 6.64 -0.19 -1.25
CA ASP A 143 5.27 -0.64 -1.01
C ASP A 143 4.56 -0.92 -2.33
N ILE A 144 3.86 -2.05 -2.42
CA ILE A 144 2.93 -2.36 -3.51
C ILE A 144 1.57 -2.60 -2.85
N GLU A 145 0.59 -1.77 -3.19
CA GLU A 145 -0.73 -1.73 -2.58
C GLU A 145 -1.79 -2.05 -3.63
N CYS A 146 -2.67 -2.99 -3.33
CA CYS A 146 -3.85 -3.28 -4.14
C CYS A 146 -5.08 -3.01 -3.29
N SER A 147 -5.93 -2.10 -3.73
CA SER A 147 -7.04 -1.55 -2.94
C SER A 147 -8.30 -1.35 -3.79
N THR A 148 -9.43 -1.15 -3.12
CA THR A 148 -10.73 -0.93 -3.74
C THR A 148 -11.57 0.02 -2.89
N ILE A 149 -12.43 0.79 -3.55
CA ILE A 149 -13.35 1.70 -2.89
C ILE A 149 -14.70 0.99 -2.68
N ALA A 150 -14.96 0.57 -1.44
CA ALA A 150 -16.02 -0.38 -1.10
C ALA A 150 -17.45 0.13 -1.36
N ASN A 151 -17.65 1.45 -1.34
CA ASN A 151 -18.95 2.08 -1.55
C ASN A 151 -19.24 2.45 -3.03
N TYR A 152 -18.35 2.11 -3.97
CA TYR A 152 -18.58 2.31 -5.41
C TYR A 152 -19.00 1.03 -6.12
N ARG A 153 -19.79 1.18 -7.20
CA ARG A 153 -20.16 0.08 -8.10
C ARG A 153 -20.01 0.53 -9.57
N PRO A 154 -19.31 -0.25 -10.42
CA PRO A 154 -18.53 -1.46 -10.10
C PRO A 154 -17.37 -1.18 -9.14
N LEU A 155 -16.91 -2.20 -8.39
CA LEU A 155 -15.80 -2.05 -7.43
C LEU A 155 -14.50 -1.76 -8.20
N PRO A 156 -13.94 -0.54 -8.11
CA PRO A 156 -12.70 -0.23 -8.81
C PRO A 156 -11.53 -0.94 -8.13
N ILE A 157 -10.56 -1.41 -8.90
CA ILE A 157 -9.31 -1.97 -8.38
C ILE A 157 -8.20 -0.95 -8.65
N HIS A 158 -7.49 -0.59 -7.58
CA HIS A 158 -6.40 0.37 -7.60
C HIS A 158 -5.10 -0.34 -7.26
N ILE A 159 -4.10 -0.21 -8.12
CA ILE A 159 -2.75 -0.71 -7.84
C ILE A 159 -1.84 0.50 -7.66
N ARG A 160 -1.20 0.61 -6.49
CA ARG A 160 -0.25 1.67 -6.15
C ARG A 160 1.13 1.10 -5.90
N PHE A 161 2.14 1.78 -6.43
CA PHE A 161 3.56 1.54 -6.16
C PHE A 161 4.09 2.74 -5.39
N GLY A 162 4.57 2.50 -4.16
CA GLY A 162 5.03 3.52 -3.24
C GLY A 162 6.47 3.35 -2.82
N TRP A 163 7.22 4.44 -2.83
CA TRP A 163 8.50 4.53 -2.14
C TRP A 163 8.24 5.16 -0.76
N ARG A 164 8.52 4.42 0.31
CA ARG A 164 8.51 4.92 1.69
C ARG A 164 9.93 5.08 2.24
N VAL A 165 10.20 6.23 2.87
CA VAL A 165 11.45 6.51 3.60
C VAL A 165 11.13 6.90 5.03
N HIS A 166 11.77 6.22 5.96
CA HIS A 166 11.70 6.40 7.39
C HIS A 166 12.71 7.46 7.85
N ILE A 167 12.33 8.30 8.82
CA ILE A 167 13.05 9.55 9.21
C ILE A 167 13.35 9.57 10.71
#